data_AF-A0A645EUQ6-F1
#
_entry.id   AF-A0A645EUQ6-F1
#
_cell.length_a   1.000
_cell.length_b   1.000
_cell.length_c   1.000
_cell.angle_alpha   90.00
_cell.angle_beta   90.00
_cell.angle_gamma   90.00
#
_symmetry.space_group_name_H-M   'P 1'
#
loop_
_entity.id
_entity.type
_entity.pdbx_description
1 polymer ?
#
loop_
_entity_poly.entity_id
_entity_poly.type
_entity_poly.pdbx_seq_one_letter_code
_entity_poly.pdbx_strand_id
1 'polypeptide(L)'
;MEPFDLKTIKIERIFADKILAAEFYYQRRLLFDVSKHIYDITIMLEEDRIKRLMSEEETLIKMLSYKRMEEKERIGSDLANKPFSDFTFFNRLSSDKALNTAFMKMQGIYVFDERDKVEHEKLIEKIGILHEVLLNLDEGLR
;
A
#
# COMPACT_ATOMS: atom_id res chain seq x y z
N MET A 1 -31.55 -14.63 -10.05
CA MET A 1 -30.52 -14.74 -8.99
C MET A 1 -30.94 -13.75 -7.92
N GLU A 2 -31.16 -14.20 -6.69
CA GLU A 2 -31.52 -13.28 -5.60
C GLU A 2 -30.24 -12.68 -4.99
N PRO A 3 -30.24 -11.40 -4.57
CA PRO A 3 -29.12 -10.81 -3.85
C PRO A 3 -28.89 -11.56 -2.54
N PHE A 4 -27.63 -11.71 -2.14
CA PHE A 4 -27.24 -12.31 -0.87
C PHE A 4 -26.20 -11.45 -0.16
N ASP A 5 -26.24 -11.47 1.16
CA ASP A 5 -25.34 -10.66 1.98
C ASP A 5 -23.95 -11.29 2.07
N LEU A 6 -22.93 -10.51 1.73
CA LEU A 6 -21.53 -10.86 1.92
C LEU A 6 -20.95 -10.02 3.05
N LYS A 7 -20.48 -10.69 4.10
CA LYS A 7 -19.71 -10.03 5.16
C LYS A 7 -18.27 -9.84 4.67
N THR A 8 -17.87 -8.59 4.46
CA THR A 8 -16.51 -8.25 4.02
C THR A 8 -15.75 -7.49 5.10
N ILE A 9 -14.43 -7.57 5.05
CA ILE A 9 -13.58 -6.68 5.84
C ILE A 9 -13.68 -5.24 5.31
N LYS A 10 -13.36 -4.29 6.18
CA LYS A 10 -13.37 -2.85 5.86
C LYS A 10 -12.31 -2.52 4.81
N ILE A 11 -12.62 -1.63 3.86
CA ILE A 11 -11.67 -1.18 2.85
C ILE A 11 -10.44 -0.49 3.48
N GLU A 12 -10.66 0.20 4.61
CA GLU A 12 -9.62 0.85 5.40
C GLU A 12 -8.62 -0.19 5.97
N ARG A 13 -9.12 -1.36 6.36
CA ARG A 13 -8.28 -2.48 6.83
C ARG A 13 -7.47 -3.08 5.69
N ILE A 14 -8.11 -3.28 4.52
CA ILE A 14 -7.44 -3.76 3.29
C ILE A 14 -6.33 -2.81 2.88
N PHE A 15 -6.58 -1.50 2.97
CA PHE A 15 -5.61 -0.46 2.60
C PHE A 15 -4.34 -0.58 3.46
N ALA A 16 -4.51 -0.64 4.78
CA ALA A 16 -3.41 -0.85 5.71
C ALA A 16 -2.63 -2.15 5.45
N ASP A 17 -3.33 -3.24 5.10
CA ASP A 17 -2.70 -4.51 4.72
C ASP A 17 -1.78 -4.37 3.51
N LYS A 18 -2.23 -3.69 2.48
CA LYS A 18 -1.48 -3.53 1.23
C LYS A 18 -0.22 -2.70 1.43
N ILE A 19 -0.24 -1.68 2.31
CA ILE A 19 0.94 -0.87 2.63
C ILE A 19 2.07 -1.75 3.17
N LEU A 20 1.78 -2.58 4.17
CA LEU A 20 2.79 -3.47 4.75
C LEU A 20 3.18 -4.58 3.78
N ALA A 21 2.23 -5.10 2.99
CA ALA A 21 2.53 -6.10 1.97
C ALA A 21 3.51 -5.58 0.91
N ALA A 22 3.34 -4.33 0.45
CA ALA A 22 4.24 -3.72 -0.53
C ALA A 22 5.70 -3.74 -0.06
N GLU A 23 5.99 -3.32 1.18
CA GLU A 23 7.34 -3.40 1.74
C GLU A 23 7.81 -4.85 1.92
N PHE A 24 6.96 -5.72 2.46
CA PHE A 24 7.29 -7.13 2.69
C PHE A 24 7.76 -7.83 1.41
N TYR A 25 7.05 -7.63 0.31
CA TYR A 25 7.39 -8.22 -0.99
C TYR A 25 8.58 -7.51 -1.65
N TYR A 26 8.75 -6.21 -1.41
CA TYR A 26 9.86 -5.44 -1.97
C TYR A 26 11.20 -5.87 -1.36
N GLN A 27 11.26 -6.08 -0.04
CA GLN A 27 12.42 -6.66 0.64
C GLN A 27 12.86 -8.02 0.06
N ARG A 28 11.91 -8.76 -0.52
CA ARG A 28 12.13 -10.09 -1.14
C ARG A 28 12.39 -10.03 -2.64
N ARG A 29 12.48 -8.83 -3.22
CA ARG A 29 12.62 -8.62 -4.68
C ARG A 29 11.50 -9.25 -5.51
N LEU A 30 10.31 -9.44 -4.92
CA LEU A 30 9.13 -9.95 -5.60
C LEU A 30 8.37 -8.81 -6.29
N LEU A 31 9.04 -8.13 -7.23
CA LEU A 31 8.62 -6.83 -7.79
C LEU A 31 7.25 -6.87 -8.49
N PHE A 32 6.85 -8.02 -9.03
CA PHE A 32 5.54 -8.17 -9.64
C PHE A 32 4.40 -8.16 -8.60
N ASP A 33 4.61 -8.78 -7.44
CA ASP A 33 3.63 -8.76 -6.35
C ASP A 33 3.59 -7.38 -5.67
N VAL A 34 4.75 -6.74 -5.51
CA VAL A 34 4.85 -5.34 -5.11
C VAL A 34 4.02 -4.45 -6.05
N SER A 35 4.13 -4.66 -7.35
CA SER A 35 3.39 -3.88 -8.36
C SER A 35 1.88 -3.98 -8.19
N LYS A 36 1.33 -5.17 -7.91
CA LYS A 36 -0.11 -5.35 -7.65
C LYS A 36 -0.55 -4.53 -6.44
N HIS A 37 0.19 -4.64 -5.33
CA HIS A 37 -0.14 -3.91 -4.11
C HIS A 37 -0.07 -2.39 -4.30
N ILE A 38 0.94 -1.90 -4.99
CA ILE A 38 1.11 -0.48 -5.27
C ILE A 38 -0.01 0.05 -6.17
N TYR A 39 -0.39 -0.71 -7.21
CA TYR A 39 -1.51 -0.34 -8.07
C TYR A 39 -2.79 -0.22 -7.25
N ASP A 40 -3.10 -1.25 -6.45
CA ASP A 40 -4.27 -1.24 -5.59
C ASP A 40 -4.25 -0.05 -4.62
N ILE A 41 -3.13 0.23 -3.94
CA ILE A 41 -2.98 1.42 -3.07
C ILE A 41 -3.27 2.70 -3.86
N THR A 42 -2.73 2.80 -5.07
CA THR A 42 -2.85 3.98 -5.93
C THR A 42 -4.29 4.26 -6.36
N ILE A 43 -5.06 3.20 -6.63
CA ILE A 43 -6.49 3.29 -6.92
C ILE A 43 -7.27 3.59 -5.63
N MET A 44 -6.98 2.89 -4.54
CA MET A 44 -7.65 3.08 -3.25
C MET A 44 -7.50 4.49 -2.70
N LEU A 45 -6.37 5.17 -2.94
CA LEU A 45 -6.15 6.57 -2.54
C LEU A 45 -7.15 7.54 -3.20
N GLU A 46 -7.86 7.15 -4.26
CA GLU A 46 -8.91 7.98 -4.87
C GLU A 46 -10.26 7.86 -4.18
N GLU A 47 -10.47 6.79 -3.40
CA GLU A 47 -11.73 6.53 -2.73
C GLU A 47 -11.94 7.50 -1.56
N ASP A 48 -13.12 8.11 -1.48
CA ASP A 48 -13.45 9.09 -0.43
C ASP A 48 -13.26 8.53 0.99
N ARG A 49 -13.50 7.22 1.16
CA ARG A 49 -13.30 6.53 2.43
C ARG A 49 -11.82 6.47 2.84
N ILE A 50 -10.93 6.25 1.89
CA ILE A 50 -9.49 6.23 2.13
C ILE A 50 -8.96 7.65 2.27
N LYS A 51 -9.44 8.60 1.48
CA LYS A 51 -9.12 10.03 1.66
C LYS A 51 -9.46 10.50 3.08
N ARG A 52 -10.64 10.13 3.61
CA ARG A 52 -10.99 10.37 5.02
C ARG A 52 -10.08 9.66 6.01
N LEU A 53 -9.81 8.36 5.78
CA LEU A 53 -8.88 7.60 6.63
C LEU A 53 -7.50 8.28 6.71
N MET A 54 -6.97 8.77 5.59
CA MET A 54 -5.69 9.47 5.52
C MET A 54 -5.67 10.79 6.31
N SER A 55 -6.84 11.39 6.58
CA SER A 55 -6.97 12.57 7.44
C SER A 55 -7.31 12.24 8.91
N GLU A 56 -7.63 10.99 9.23
CA GLU A 56 -7.99 10.52 10.56
C GLU A 56 -6.87 9.66 11.16
N GLU A 57 -5.87 10.32 11.73
CA GLU A 57 -4.66 9.70 12.27
C GLU A 57 -4.95 8.51 13.19
N GLU A 58 -5.80 8.66 14.21
CA GLU A 58 -6.12 7.59 15.15
C GLU A 58 -6.73 6.35 14.46
N THR A 59 -7.63 6.57 13.48
CA THR A 59 -8.27 5.49 12.73
C THR A 59 -7.24 4.77 11.86
N LEU A 60 -6.36 5.51 11.19
CA LEU A 60 -5.29 4.96 10.35
C LEU A 60 -4.30 4.14 11.20
N ILE A 61 -3.84 4.68 12.33
CA ILE A 61 -2.98 3.97 13.29
C ILE A 61 -3.63 2.68 13.74
N LYS A 62 -4.92 2.71 14.07
CA LYS A 62 -5.66 1.51 14.49
C LYS A 62 -5.69 0.46 13.39
N MET A 63 -5.96 0.83 12.14
CA MET A 63 -5.95 -0.11 11.01
C MET A 63 -4.55 -0.72 10.77
N LEU A 64 -3.51 0.09 10.84
CA LEU A 64 -2.12 -0.35 10.71
C LEU A 64 -1.69 -1.26 11.87
N SER A 65 -2.14 -0.98 13.10
CA SER A 65 -1.81 -1.77 14.28
C SER A 65 -2.34 -3.21 14.18
N TYR A 66 -3.51 -3.41 13.59
CA TYR A 66 -4.05 -4.75 13.36
C TYR A 66 -3.13 -5.56 12.45
N LYS A 67 -2.64 -4.94 11.37
CA LYS A 67 -1.69 -5.62 10.49
C LYS A 67 -0.35 -5.86 11.18
N ARG A 68 0.20 -4.87 11.87
CA ARG A 68 1.47 -5.02 12.61
C ARG A 68 1.40 -6.14 13.66
N MET A 69 0.24 -6.34 14.30
CA MET A 69 0.03 -7.45 15.22
C MET A 69 0.08 -8.81 14.52
N GLU A 70 -0.52 -8.94 13.34
CA GLU A 70 -0.40 -10.17 12.52
C GLU A 70 1.05 -10.42 12.07
N GLU A 71 1.81 -9.36 11.77
CA GLU A 71 3.20 -9.47 11.34
C GLU A 71 4.13 -10.00 12.44
N LYS A 72 3.75 -9.92 13.73
CA LYS A 72 4.54 -10.50 14.84
C LYS A 72 4.66 -12.01 14.75
N GLU A 73 3.61 -12.66 14.27
CA GLU A 73 3.55 -14.13 14.12
C GLU A 73 4.02 -14.57 12.72
N ARG A 74 4.28 -13.62 11.80
CA ARG A 74 4.67 -13.93 10.43
C ARG A 74 6.16 -14.20 10.33
N ILE A 75 6.52 -15.45 10.04
CA ILE A 75 7.92 -15.88 9.87
C ILE A 75 8.61 -15.05 8.78
N GLY A 76 9.74 -14.44 9.14
CA GLY A 76 10.58 -13.65 8.25
C GLY A 76 10.10 -12.23 8.00
N SER A 77 9.09 -11.73 8.71
CA SER A 77 8.72 -10.32 8.68
C SER A 77 9.44 -9.53 9.78
N ASP A 78 10.05 -8.40 9.44
CA ASP A 78 10.56 -7.42 10.41
C ASP A 78 9.56 -6.25 10.60
N LEU A 79 8.40 -6.30 9.94
CA LEU A 79 7.51 -5.15 9.80
C LEU A 79 6.68 -4.81 11.03
N ALA A 80 6.57 -5.71 12.02
CA ALA A 80 5.72 -5.48 13.19
C ALA A 80 6.07 -4.15 13.91
N ASN A 81 7.36 -3.87 14.09
CA ASN A 81 7.84 -2.67 14.79
C ASN A 81 8.68 -1.74 13.89
N LYS A 82 8.79 -2.04 12.60
CA LYS A 82 9.60 -1.24 11.67
C LYS A 82 8.96 0.13 11.44
N PRO A 83 9.66 1.24 11.67
CA PRO A 83 9.12 2.57 11.34
C PRO A 83 8.95 2.70 9.83
N PHE A 84 7.98 3.49 9.40
CA PHE A 84 7.75 3.77 7.98
C PHE A 84 8.93 4.50 7.33
N SER A 85 9.72 5.26 8.10
CA SER A 85 11.00 5.85 7.66
C SER A 85 11.99 4.82 7.09
N ASP A 86 11.90 3.58 7.58
CA ASP A 86 12.79 2.49 7.18
C ASP A 86 12.19 1.65 6.04
N PHE A 87 11.00 2.01 5.52
CA PHE A 87 10.40 1.32 4.38
C PHE A 87 11.18 1.70 3.12
N THR A 88 11.85 0.71 2.55
CA THR A 88 12.78 0.91 1.45
C THR A 88 12.08 1.09 0.10
N PHE A 89 10.86 0.57 -0.02
CA PHE A 89 10.05 0.70 -1.23
C PHE A 89 9.76 2.18 -1.56
N PHE A 90 9.22 2.96 -0.61
CA PHE A 90 8.87 4.37 -0.83
C PHE A 90 10.06 5.18 -1.33
N ASN A 91 11.23 4.97 -0.71
CA ASN A 91 12.47 5.67 -1.04
C ASN A 91 13.04 5.33 -2.43
N ARG A 92 12.66 4.18 -3.00
CA ARG A 92 13.21 3.67 -4.26
C ARG A 92 12.22 3.74 -5.42
N LEU A 93 10.94 3.98 -5.16
CA LEU A 93 9.87 3.97 -6.18
C LEU A 93 10.20 4.79 -7.44
N SER A 94 10.77 5.99 -7.28
CA SER A 94 11.08 6.90 -8.39
C SER A 94 12.33 6.52 -9.20
N SER A 95 13.23 5.70 -8.63
CA SER A 95 14.53 5.39 -9.24
C SER A 95 14.71 3.91 -9.60
N ASP A 96 13.87 3.01 -9.06
CA ASP A 96 13.93 1.59 -9.35
C ASP A 96 13.29 1.25 -10.71
N LYS A 97 14.14 1.22 -11.73
CA LYS A 97 13.75 0.84 -13.11
C LYS A 97 13.16 -0.57 -13.19
N ALA A 98 13.63 -1.51 -12.36
CA ALA A 98 13.12 -2.88 -12.38
C ALA A 98 11.70 -2.93 -11.83
N LEU A 99 11.43 -2.18 -10.77
CA LEU A 99 10.08 -2.03 -10.23
C LEU A 99 9.15 -1.34 -11.23
N ASN A 100 9.58 -0.25 -11.86
CA ASN A 100 8.76 0.42 -12.88
C ASN A 100 8.44 -0.52 -14.05
N THR A 101 9.42 -1.30 -14.53
CA THR A 101 9.21 -2.32 -15.57
C THR A 101 8.20 -3.38 -15.12
N ALA A 102 8.31 -3.88 -13.89
CA ALA A 102 7.37 -4.83 -13.32
C ALA A 102 5.95 -4.25 -13.20
N PHE A 103 5.84 -2.96 -12.84
CA PHE A 103 4.59 -2.24 -12.71
C PHE A 103 3.88 -2.12 -14.05
N MET A 104 4.57 -1.65 -15.09
CA MET A 104 3.99 -1.56 -16.44
C MET A 104 3.58 -2.93 -16.99
N LYS A 105 4.39 -3.97 -16.75
CA LYS A 105 4.03 -5.35 -17.10
C LYS A 105 2.79 -5.83 -16.36
N MET A 106 2.68 -5.54 -15.05
CA MET A 106 1.53 -5.91 -14.23
C MET A 106 0.25 -5.25 -14.76
N GLN A 107 0.31 -3.95 -15.07
CA GLN A 107 -0.83 -3.23 -15.66
C GLN A 107 -1.26 -3.85 -16.99
N GLY A 108 -0.33 -4.21 -17.87
CA GLY A 108 -0.65 -4.87 -19.14
C GLY A 108 -1.29 -6.26 -19.02
N ILE A 109 -1.25 -6.90 -17.85
CA ILE A 109 -1.85 -8.22 -17.60
C ILE A 109 -3.18 -8.09 -16.84
N TYR A 110 -3.27 -7.18 -15.88
CA TYR A 110 -4.39 -7.11 -14.93
C TYR A 110 -5.30 -5.90 -15.11
N VAL A 111 -4.87 -4.86 -15.82
CA VAL A 111 -5.64 -3.64 -16.05
C VAL A 111 -6.12 -3.64 -17.49
N PHE A 112 -7.39 -4.02 -17.67
CA PHE A 112 -7.96 -4.23 -19.00
C PHE A 112 -8.39 -2.94 -19.70
N ASP A 113 -8.83 -1.93 -18.94
CA ASP A 113 -9.22 -0.63 -19.49
C ASP A 113 -8.02 0.32 -19.45
N GLU A 114 -7.68 0.91 -20.60
CA GLU A 114 -6.58 1.88 -20.70
C GLU A 114 -6.79 3.10 -19.77
N ARG A 115 -8.04 3.45 -19.48
CA ARG A 115 -8.38 4.59 -18.59
C ARG A 115 -8.04 4.31 -17.12
N ASP A 116 -7.98 3.04 -16.75
CA ASP A 116 -7.66 2.60 -15.39
C ASP A 116 -6.15 2.38 -15.22
N LYS A 117 -5.35 2.51 -16.29
CA LYS A 117 -3.90 2.50 -16.18
C LYS A 117 -3.41 3.76 -15.50
N VAL A 118 -2.40 3.57 -14.68
CA VAL A 118 -1.74 4.58 -13.87
C VAL A 118 -0.39 4.89 -14.50
N GLU A 119 -0.23 6.15 -14.88
CA GLU A 119 1.05 6.71 -15.33
C GLU A 119 2.07 6.76 -14.19
N HIS A 120 3.34 6.64 -14.53
CA HIS A 120 4.42 6.55 -13.53
C HIS A 120 4.52 7.80 -12.65
N GLU A 121 4.32 8.99 -13.23
CA GLU A 121 4.35 10.26 -12.52
C GLU A 121 3.22 10.34 -11.49
N LYS A 122 2.00 9.95 -11.88
CA LYS A 122 0.83 9.94 -10.99
C LYS A 122 0.98 8.91 -9.87
N LEU A 123 1.62 7.78 -10.17
CA LEU A 123 2.00 6.80 -9.16
C LEU A 123 2.95 7.40 -8.12
N ILE A 124 4.03 8.04 -8.57
CA ILE A 124 5.03 8.67 -7.68
C ILE A 124 4.37 9.74 -6.81
N GLU A 125 3.54 10.60 -7.39
CA GLU A 125 2.83 11.66 -6.68
C GLU A 125 1.98 11.10 -5.53
N LYS A 126 1.10 10.15 -5.83
CA LYS A 126 0.17 9.59 -4.84
C LYS A 126 0.87 8.81 -3.74
N ILE A 127 1.85 7.99 -4.12
CA ILE A 127 2.62 7.21 -3.13
C ILE A 127 3.51 8.13 -2.30
N GLY A 128 3.98 9.24 -2.86
CA GLY A 128 4.67 10.30 -2.13
C GLY A 128 3.80 10.91 -1.03
N ILE A 129 2.56 11.31 -1.37
CA ILE A 129 1.60 11.84 -0.37
C ILE A 129 1.34 10.82 0.74
N LEU A 130 1.13 9.55 0.38
CA LEU A 130 0.98 8.47 1.36
C LEU A 130 2.21 8.35 2.26
N HIS A 131 3.41 8.40 1.69
CA HIS A 131 4.65 8.31 2.45
C HIS A 131 4.78 9.43 3.47
N GLU A 132 4.48 10.68 3.08
CA GLU A 132 4.51 11.84 3.99
C GLU A 132 3.57 11.65 5.18
N VAL A 133 2.34 11.20 4.93
CA VAL A 133 1.39 10.91 6.02
C VAL A 133 1.93 9.83 6.94
N LEU A 134 2.50 8.74 6.40
CA LEU A 134 3.05 7.65 7.21
C LEU A 134 4.28 8.08 8.01
N LEU A 135 5.13 8.96 7.47
CA LEU A 135 6.29 9.49 8.19
C LEU A 135 5.87 10.35 9.39
N ASN A 136 4.82 11.17 9.25
CA ASN A 136 4.29 11.95 10.37
C ASN A 136 3.78 11.05 11.52
N LEU A 137 3.30 9.84 11.21
CA LEU A 137 2.91 8.86 12.23
C LEU A 137 4.11 8.31 13.02
N ASP A 138 5.27 8.14 12.39
CA ASP A 138 6.49 7.70 13.10
C ASP A 138 6.99 8.77 14.08
N GLU A 139 6.80 10.06 13.75
CA GLU A 139 7.18 11.18 14.60
C GLU A 139 6.28 11.32 15.83
N GLY A 140 4.98 11.00 15.70
CA GLY A 140 4.02 10.97 16.81
C GLY A 140 4.15 9.76 17.76
N LEU A 141 4.97 8.77 17.40
CA LEU A 141 5.25 7.57 18.22
C LEU A 141 6.55 7.67 19.04
N ARG A 142 7.30 8.79 18.94
CA ARG A 142 8.55 9.04 19.68
C ARG A 142 8.33 9.78 21.01
#